data_AF-A0A1J4VXS9-F1
#
_entry.id   AF-A0A1J4VXS9-F1
#
_cell.length_a   1.000
_cell.length_b   1.000
_cell.length_c   1.000
_cell.angle_alpha   90.00
_cell.angle_beta   90.00
_cell.angle_gamma   90.00
#
_symmetry.space_group_name_H-M   'P 1'
#
loop_
_entity.id
_entity.type
_entity.pdbx_description
1 polymer ?
#
loop_
_entity_poly.entity_id
_entity_poly.type
_entity_poly.pdbx_seq_one_letter_code
_entity_poly.pdbx_strand_id
1 'polypeptide(L)'
;MNCKIRLDVFEGPLDLLLYLIKKEELDIYDIPIMRITEQYLEYLNMMELLDLEVAGDFLVTAATLMQIKSRMLLPPDPAGEPPEELDPRAELVRRLLEYKAFKEAAEKLRDFEGKRSEIFTRFGAWAEPDAGDSPFLEVSLFDLLSAFSTALKNLPKHDFHRVNKDEFTVADKIHEIFHRLMKEPVIYFSRLFTSSRNKFEVITTFLAILELIRLKEVLIRQDNRFAEIEISRNVSLTVLDRQP
;
A
#
# COMPACT_ATOMS: atom_id res chain seq x y z
N MET A 1 10.56 26.06 -7.26
CA MET A 1 9.83 24.92 -7.84
C MET A 1 9.92 23.78 -6.84
N ASN A 2 8.79 23.46 -6.20
CA ASN A 2 8.72 22.54 -5.08
C ASN A 2 8.54 21.11 -5.64
N CYS A 3 9.65 20.40 -5.85
CA CYS A 3 9.60 19.01 -6.30
C CYS A 3 9.26 18.13 -5.09
N LYS A 4 8.06 17.55 -5.08
CA LYS A 4 7.69 16.49 -4.13
C LYS A 4 8.57 15.28 -4.39
N ILE A 5 9.65 15.13 -3.61
CA ILE A 5 10.42 13.89 -3.55
C ILE A 5 9.50 12.87 -2.87
N ARG A 6 9.01 11.90 -3.65
CA ARG A 6 8.38 10.71 -3.10
C ARG A 6 9.50 9.87 -2.48
N LEU A 7 9.65 9.94 -1.16
CA LEU A 7 10.46 8.98 -0.41
C LEU A 7 9.58 7.75 -0.17
N ASP A 8 9.50 6.89 -1.18
CA ASP A 8 8.96 5.54 -1.03
C ASP A 8 10.04 4.54 -1.47
N VAL A 9 10.30 3.57 -0.58
CA VAL A 9 10.90 2.24 -0.82
C VAL A 9 12.44 2.13 -0.87
N PHE A 10 13.13 2.43 0.24
CA PHE A 10 14.40 1.74 0.52
C PHE A 10 14.09 0.48 1.34
N GLU A 11 14.66 -0.66 0.98
CA GLU A 11 14.46 -1.92 1.72
C GLU A 11 15.28 -1.99 3.03
N GLY A 12 16.07 -0.95 3.32
CA GLY A 12 16.83 -0.83 4.56
C GLY A 12 17.95 0.22 4.50
N PRO A 13 18.74 0.37 5.58
CA PRO A 13 19.76 1.40 5.68
C PRO A 13 20.97 1.18 4.76
N LEU A 14 21.33 -0.08 4.47
CA LEU A 14 22.40 -0.41 3.52
C LEU A 14 22.02 -0.03 2.08
N ASP A 15 20.73 -0.13 1.74
CA ASP A 15 20.23 0.23 0.41
C ASP A 15 20.31 1.75 0.19
N LEU A 16 19.93 2.52 1.21
CA LEU A 16 20.12 3.98 1.21
C LEU A 16 21.60 4.34 1.05
N LEU A 17 22.50 3.67 1.76
CA LEU A 17 23.94 3.93 1.63
C LEU A 17 24.47 3.62 0.24
N LEU A 18 24.09 2.49 -0.36
CA LEU A 18 24.44 2.18 -1.75
C LEU A 18 23.91 3.22 -2.73
N TYR A 19 22.69 3.70 -2.52
CA TYR A 19 22.10 4.77 -3.31
C TYR A 19 22.94 6.06 -3.22
N LEU A 20 23.31 6.48 -2.01
CA LEU A 20 24.12 7.68 -1.79
C LEU A 20 25.52 7.55 -2.43
N ILE A 21 26.19 6.42 -2.26
CA ILE A 21 27.50 6.13 -2.89
C ILE A 21 27.40 6.21 -4.41
N LYS A 22 26.35 5.62 -4.99
CA LYS A 22 26.11 5.63 -6.44
C LYS A 22 25.78 7.04 -6.95
N LYS A 23 25.01 7.81 -6.19
CA LYS A 23 24.59 9.18 -6.55
C LYS A 23 25.78 10.16 -6.59
N GLU A 24 26.75 9.97 -5.71
CA GLU A 24 27.98 10.78 -5.67
C GLU A 24 29.13 10.24 -6.52
N GLU A 25 28.92 9.15 -7.27
CA GLU A 25 29.96 8.49 -8.08
C GLU A 25 31.20 8.10 -7.24
N LEU A 26 30.98 7.71 -5.99
CA LEU A 26 32.05 7.35 -5.05
C LEU A 26 32.48 5.88 -5.23
N ASP A 27 33.75 5.61 -4.97
CA ASP A 27 34.23 4.24 -4.86
C ASP A 27 33.74 3.63 -3.53
N ILE A 28 33.19 2.41 -3.62
CA ILE A 28 32.73 1.65 -2.46
C ILE A 28 33.90 1.21 -1.57
N TYR A 29 35.12 1.11 -2.10
CA TYR A 29 36.32 0.78 -1.34
C TYR A 29 36.92 2.00 -0.62
N ASP A 30 36.65 3.22 -1.08
CA ASP A 30 37.14 4.45 -0.46
C ASP A 30 36.01 5.46 -0.24
N ILE A 31 35.19 5.15 0.77
CA ILE A 31 34.01 5.95 1.08
C ILE A 31 34.41 7.16 1.94
N PRO A 32 34.15 8.42 1.50
CA PRO A 32 34.31 9.60 2.34
C PRO A 32 33.24 9.64 3.45
N ILE A 33 33.54 9.02 4.59
CA ILE A 33 32.60 8.86 5.72
C ILE A 33 31.99 10.18 6.17
N MET A 34 32.76 11.27 6.19
CA MET A 34 32.26 12.58 6.58
C MET A 34 31.05 13.01 5.75
N ARG A 35 31.16 12.92 4.42
CA ARG A 35 30.12 13.32 3.47
C ARG A 35 28.92 12.39 3.49
N ILE A 36 29.17 11.08 3.47
CA ILE A 36 28.11 10.07 3.48
C ILE A 36 27.30 10.13 4.77
N THR A 37 27.95 10.35 5.92
CA THR A 37 27.25 10.49 7.21
C THR A 37 26.33 11.71 7.22
N GLU A 38 26.79 12.86 6.69
CA GLU A 38 25.96 14.08 6.64
C GLU A 38 24.73 13.89 5.76
N GLN A 39 24.89 13.30 4.58
CA GLN A 39 23.77 13.01 3.68
C GLN A 39 22.82 11.97 4.25
N TYR A 40 23.35 10.93 4.90
CA TYR A 40 22.54 9.91 5.54
C TYR A 40 21.64 10.52 6.62
N LEU A 41 22.19 11.41 7.46
CA LEU A 41 21.43 12.12 8.49
C LEU A 41 20.41 13.10 7.89
N GLU A 42 20.75 13.78 6.79
CA GLU A 42 19.80 14.65 6.08
C GLU A 42 18.58 13.86 5.59
N TYR A 43 18.81 12.71 4.93
CA TYR A 43 17.73 11.81 4.50
C TYR A 43 16.95 11.23 5.69
N LEU A 44 17.63 10.85 6.77
CA LEU A 44 16.99 10.36 8.00
C LEU A 44 16.03 11.40 8.57
N ASN A 45 16.47 12.65 8.72
CA ASN A 45 15.64 13.74 9.24
C ASN A 45 14.44 14.03 8.34
N MET A 46 14.61 13.94 7.00
CA MET A 46 13.50 14.05 6.07
C MET A 46 12.48 12.91 6.21
N MET A 47 12.96 11.69 6.49
CA MET A 47 12.10 10.51 6.70
C MET A 47 11.38 10.55 8.05
N GLU A 48 12.04 10.93 9.15
CA GLU A 48 11.43 11.05 10.49
C GLU A 48 10.29 12.07 10.53
N LEU A 49 10.36 13.14 9.72
CA LEU A 49 9.28 14.11 9.57
C LEU A 49 8.02 13.53 8.89
N LEU A 50 8.16 12.40 8.20
CA LEU A 50 7.11 11.78 7.38
C LEU A 50 6.58 10.47 7.97
N ASP A 51 7.41 9.68 8.66
CA ASP A 51 7.01 8.42 9.31
C ASP A 51 7.98 7.97 10.42
N LEU A 52 7.49 7.77 11.64
CA LEU A 52 8.31 7.45 12.82
C LEU A 52 8.56 5.94 13.00
N GLU A 53 7.73 5.07 12.40
CA GLU A 53 7.79 3.61 12.61
C GLU A 53 8.98 2.94 11.89
N VAL A 54 9.58 3.61 10.89
CA VAL A 54 10.67 3.07 10.03
C VAL A 54 12.07 3.27 10.65
N ALA A 55 12.21 4.07 11.71
CA ALA A 55 13.50 4.63 12.12
C ALA A 55 14.47 3.66 12.83
N GLY A 56 14.03 2.50 13.35
CA GLY A 56 14.84 1.64 14.23
C GLY A 56 16.20 1.22 13.64
N ASP A 57 16.20 0.55 12.48
CA ASP A 57 17.43 0.06 11.84
C ASP A 57 18.28 1.19 11.24
N PHE A 58 17.65 2.31 10.88
CA PHE A 58 18.33 3.48 10.36
C PHE A 58 19.08 4.24 11.45
N LEU A 59 18.51 4.34 12.65
CA LEU A 59 19.16 4.96 13.81
C LEU A 59 20.42 4.19 14.23
N VAL A 60 20.36 2.86 14.22
CA VAL A 60 21.54 2.01 14.49
C VAL A 60 22.64 2.31 13.49
N THR A 61 22.31 2.41 12.20
CA THR A 61 23.30 2.71 11.16
C THR A 61 23.83 4.14 11.26
N ALA A 62 22.99 5.11 11.61
CA ALA A 62 23.42 6.49 11.88
C ALA A 62 24.45 6.55 13.02
N ALA A 63 24.20 5.84 14.12
CA ALA A 63 25.12 5.76 15.25
C ALA A 63 26.45 5.12 14.84
N THR A 64 26.43 4.04 14.06
CA THR A 64 27.63 3.40 13.51
C THR A 64 28.43 4.36 12.64
N LEU A 65 27.78 5.10 11.73
CA LEU A 65 28.43 6.09 10.87
C LEU A 65 29.07 7.23 11.69
N MET A 66 28.38 7.72 12.72
CA MET A 66 28.91 8.71 13.65
C MET A 66 30.14 8.19 14.41
N GLN A 67 30.11 6.94 14.86
CA GLN A 67 31.23 6.29 15.55
C GLN A 67 32.45 6.18 14.63
N ILE A 68 32.25 5.75 13.38
CA ILE A 68 33.32 5.67 12.37
C ILE A 68 33.86 7.06 12.08
N LYS A 69 33.00 8.07 11.86
CA LYS A 69 33.40 9.48 11.66
C LYS A 69 34.26 9.98 12.82
N SER A 70 33.85 9.73 14.07
CA SER A 70 34.60 10.14 15.25
C SER A 70 35.97 9.46 15.33
N ARG A 71 36.05 8.15 15.09
CA ARG A 71 37.32 7.40 15.12
C ARG A 71 38.29 7.86 14.04
N MET A 72 37.81 8.17 12.84
CA MET A 72 38.65 8.64 11.74
C MET A 72 39.18 10.06 11.92
N LEU A 73 38.48 10.90 12.68
CA LEU A 73 38.88 12.29 12.92
C LEU A 73 39.77 12.46 14.15
N LEU A 74 39.77 11.49 15.07
CA LEU A 74 40.57 11.57 16.30
C LEU A 74 42.01 11.09 16.05
N PRO A 75 43.02 11.77 16.65
CA PRO A 75 44.38 11.28 16.61
C PRO A 75 44.49 9.93 17.35
N PRO A 76 45.32 8.99 16.87
CA PRO A 76 45.53 7.72 17.55
C PRO A 76 46.15 7.96 18.92
N ASP A 77 45.71 7.18 19.92
CA ASP A 77 46.24 7.27 21.28
C ASP A 77 47.71 6.81 21.28
N PRO A 78 48.68 7.67 21.65
CA PRO A 78 50.08 7.29 21.69
C PRO A 78 50.42 6.22 22.74
N ALA A 79 49.53 5.94 23.69
CA ALA A 79 49.70 4.92 24.74
C ALA A 79 48.81 3.68 24.55
N GLY A 80 47.99 3.62 23.50
CA GLY A 80 47.05 2.53 23.25
C GLY A 80 47.67 1.34 22.51
N GLU A 81 47.09 0.15 22.71
CA GLU A 81 47.34 -0.99 21.82
C GLU A 81 46.97 -0.63 20.38
N PRO A 82 47.74 -1.09 19.37
CA PRO A 82 47.39 -0.87 17.98
C PRO A 82 45.99 -1.47 17.72
N PRO A 83 45.11 -0.74 17.01
CA PRO A 83 43.76 -1.23 16.75
C PRO A 83 43.79 -2.57 16.00
N GLU A 84 42.91 -3.50 16.37
CA GLU A 84 42.75 -4.80 15.68
C GLU A 84 42.39 -4.63 14.19
N GLU A 85 41.73 -3.52 13.84
CA GLU A 85 41.25 -3.25 12.49
C GLU A 85 41.94 -2.00 11.90
N LEU A 86 42.68 -2.19 10.79
CA LEU A 86 43.48 -1.13 10.17
C LEU A 86 42.64 0.02 9.58
N ASP A 87 41.41 -0.28 9.12
CA ASP A 87 40.46 0.73 8.64
C ASP A 87 39.13 0.57 9.40
N PRO A 88 38.68 1.59 10.17
CA PRO A 88 37.41 1.54 10.89
C PRO A 88 36.17 1.42 9.98
N ARG A 89 36.34 1.56 8.65
CA ARG A 89 35.28 1.40 7.64
C ARG A 89 35.15 -0.04 7.12
N ALA A 90 36.12 -0.91 7.39
CA ALA A 90 36.25 -2.21 6.72
C ALA A 90 34.98 -3.07 6.86
N GLU A 91 34.41 -3.14 8.05
CA GLU A 91 33.17 -3.89 8.30
C GLU A 91 31.99 -3.35 7.47
N LEU A 92 31.84 -2.03 7.42
CA LEU A 92 30.77 -1.38 6.65
C LEU A 92 30.91 -1.67 5.16
N VAL A 93 32.12 -1.55 4.61
CA VAL A 93 32.41 -1.85 3.20
C VAL A 93 32.08 -3.30 2.89
N ARG A 94 32.45 -4.24 3.76
CA ARG A 94 32.13 -5.67 3.59
C ARG A 94 30.62 -5.91 3.50
N ARG A 95 29.86 -5.35 4.45
CA ARG A 95 28.39 -5.47 4.47
C ARG A 95 27.73 -4.86 3.23
N LEU A 96 28.24 -3.72 2.75
CA LEU A 96 27.74 -3.06 1.54
C LEU A 96 28.01 -3.91 0.28
N LEU A 97 29.19 -4.53 0.17
CA LEU A 97 29.52 -5.42 -0.94
C LEU A 97 28.66 -6.69 -0.94
N GLU A 98 28.47 -7.31 0.23
CA GLU A 98 27.59 -8.47 0.39
C GLU A 98 26.15 -8.13 -0.03
N TYR A 99 25.60 -7.03 0.51
CA TYR A 99 24.26 -6.60 0.16
C TYR A 99 24.11 -6.26 -1.33
N LYS A 100 25.10 -5.58 -1.92
CA LYS A 100 25.13 -5.31 -3.36
C LYS A 100 25.07 -6.59 -4.20
N ALA A 101 25.83 -7.62 -3.84
CA ALA A 101 25.83 -8.89 -4.55
C ALA A 101 24.46 -9.58 -4.48
N PHE A 102 23.80 -9.57 -3.31
CA PHE A 102 22.44 -10.11 -3.17
C PHE A 102 21.41 -9.30 -3.95
N LYS A 103 21.54 -7.97 -3.96
CA LYS A 103 20.66 -7.09 -4.73
C LYS A 103 20.75 -7.38 -6.23
N GLU A 104 21.96 -7.52 -6.76
CA GLU A 104 22.18 -7.89 -8.16
C GLU A 104 21.66 -9.30 -8.50
N ALA A 105 21.79 -10.25 -7.56
CA ALA A 105 21.23 -11.59 -7.73
C ALA A 105 19.70 -11.58 -7.72
N ALA A 106 19.08 -10.79 -6.84
CA ALA A 106 17.63 -10.62 -6.76
C ALA A 106 17.07 -9.97 -8.05
N GLU A 107 17.76 -8.98 -8.61
CA GLU A 107 17.39 -8.38 -9.90
C GLU A 107 17.41 -9.42 -11.03
N LYS A 108 18.44 -10.26 -11.12
CA LYS A 108 18.49 -11.36 -12.10
C LYS A 108 17.37 -12.38 -11.92
N LEU A 109 17.04 -12.73 -10.67
CA LEU A 109 15.91 -13.62 -10.37
C LEU A 109 14.58 -13.00 -10.79
N ARG A 110 14.41 -11.70 -10.60
CA ARG A 110 13.24 -10.94 -11.05
C ARG A 110 13.10 -10.96 -12.57
N ASP A 111 14.20 -10.84 -13.29
CA ASP A 111 14.20 -10.98 -14.76
C ASP A 111 13.79 -12.39 -15.20
N PHE A 112 14.24 -13.42 -14.49
CA PHE A 112 13.82 -14.80 -14.76
C PHE A 112 12.34 -15.03 -14.44
N GLU A 113 11.84 -14.47 -13.34
CA GLU A 113 10.42 -14.51 -13.00
C GLU A 113 9.58 -13.83 -14.08
N GLY A 114 10.00 -12.65 -14.56
CA GLY A 114 9.36 -11.93 -15.67
C GLY A 114 9.26 -12.81 -16.92
N LYS A 115 10.38 -13.37 -17.38
CA LYS A 115 10.40 -14.29 -18.54
C LYS A 115 9.54 -15.53 -18.33
N ARG A 116 9.52 -16.09 -17.11
CA ARG A 116 8.71 -17.27 -16.78
C ARG A 116 7.22 -16.95 -16.81
N SER A 117 6.83 -15.75 -16.41
CA SER A 117 5.43 -15.29 -16.38
C SER A 117 4.81 -15.17 -17.78
N GLU A 118 5.63 -14.96 -18.82
CA GLU A 118 5.21 -14.95 -20.22
C GLU A 118 4.98 -16.36 -20.79
N ILE A 119 5.42 -17.41 -20.09
CA ILE A 119 5.29 -18.80 -20.53
C ILE A 119 4.01 -19.40 -19.93
N PHE A 120 2.96 -19.47 -20.77
CA PHE A 120 1.70 -20.14 -20.43
C PHE A 120 1.82 -21.65 -20.64
N THR A 121 1.90 -22.41 -19.55
CA THR A 121 1.81 -23.86 -19.60
C THR A 121 0.36 -24.29 -19.69
N ARG A 122 0.03 -25.21 -20.61
CA ARG A 122 -1.27 -25.87 -20.63
C ARG A 122 -1.37 -26.75 -19.38
N PHE A 123 -2.20 -26.37 -18.42
CA PHE A 123 -2.63 -27.29 -17.36
C PHE A 123 -3.24 -28.51 -18.04
N GLY A 124 -2.80 -29.70 -17.64
CA GLY A 124 -2.91 -30.94 -18.41
C GLY A 124 -4.25 -31.13 -19.13
N ALA A 125 -4.19 -31.64 -20.36
CA ALA A 125 -5.25 -32.53 -20.80
C ALA A 125 -5.23 -33.69 -19.81
N TRP A 126 -6.17 -33.69 -18.86
CA TRP A 126 -6.38 -34.83 -17.99
C TRP A 126 -6.74 -35.97 -18.93
N ALA A 127 -5.80 -36.89 -19.20
CA ALA A 127 -6.22 -38.25 -19.46
C ALA A 127 -6.94 -38.67 -18.19
N GLU A 128 -8.22 -39.03 -18.30
CA GLU A 128 -8.95 -39.59 -17.17
C GLU A 128 -8.07 -40.68 -16.56
N PRO A 129 -7.71 -40.58 -15.27
CA PRO A 129 -6.95 -41.64 -14.63
C PRO A 129 -7.79 -42.91 -14.76
N ASP A 130 -7.20 -43.95 -15.34
CA ASP A 130 -7.78 -45.28 -15.34
C ASP A 130 -8.18 -45.58 -13.89
N ALA A 131 -9.44 -45.97 -13.67
CA ALA A 131 -10.06 -46.10 -12.34
C ALA A 131 -9.54 -47.34 -11.59
N GLY A 132 -8.23 -47.57 -11.62
CA GLY A 132 -7.52 -48.54 -10.81
C GLY A 132 -6.81 -47.84 -9.66
N ASP A 133 -6.90 -48.43 -8.47
CA ASP A 133 -6.24 -47.99 -7.23
C ASP A 133 -4.80 -47.53 -7.47
N SER A 134 -4.61 -46.20 -7.62
CA SER A 134 -3.29 -45.62 -7.57
C SER A 134 -2.82 -45.66 -6.11
N PRO A 135 -1.62 -46.18 -5.82
CA PRO A 135 -1.09 -46.15 -4.46
C PRO A 135 -1.04 -44.69 -4.00
N PHE A 136 -1.58 -44.43 -2.81
CA PHE A 136 -1.50 -43.11 -2.18
C PHE A 136 -0.05 -42.65 -2.18
N LEU A 137 0.26 -41.56 -2.91
CA LEU A 137 1.58 -40.96 -2.88
C LEU A 137 1.81 -40.43 -1.45
N GLU A 138 2.91 -40.83 -0.82
CA GLU A 138 3.34 -40.19 0.42
C GLU A 138 3.77 -38.75 0.11
N VAL A 139 2.93 -37.79 0.51
CA VAL A 139 3.16 -36.37 0.30
C VAL A 139 4.01 -35.82 1.44
N SER A 140 5.10 -35.13 1.13
CA SER A 140 5.94 -34.45 2.11
C SER A 140 5.29 -33.15 2.59
N LEU A 141 5.64 -32.70 3.80
CA LEU A 141 5.29 -31.36 4.28
C LEU A 141 5.72 -30.27 3.29
N PHE A 142 6.85 -30.47 2.60
CA PHE A 142 7.36 -29.54 1.60
C PHE A 142 6.44 -29.43 0.38
N ASP A 143 5.82 -30.53 -0.04
CA ASP A 143 4.87 -30.55 -1.16
C ASP A 143 3.58 -29.82 -0.77
N LEU A 144 3.11 -30.02 0.48
CA LEU A 144 1.95 -29.31 1.02
C LEU A 144 2.22 -27.80 1.10
N LEU A 145 3.40 -27.39 1.58
CA LEU A 145 3.82 -25.98 1.64
C LEU A 145 3.96 -25.35 0.25
N SER A 146 4.47 -26.12 -0.73
CA SER A 146 4.60 -25.67 -2.12
C SER A 146 3.24 -25.50 -2.79
N ALA A 147 2.31 -26.44 -2.57
CA ALA A 147 0.94 -26.33 -3.05
C ALA A 147 0.21 -25.15 -2.40
N PHE A 148 0.40 -24.94 -1.09
CA PHE A 148 -0.18 -23.81 -0.36
C PHE A 148 0.37 -22.46 -0.84
N SER A 149 1.69 -22.35 -1.02
CA SER A 149 2.33 -21.15 -1.58
C SER A 149 1.83 -20.85 -2.98
N THR A 150 1.64 -21.88 -3.81
CA THR A 150 1.06 -21.75 -5.16
C THR A 150 -0.39 -21.28 -5.11
N ALA A 151 -1.20 -21.83 -4.20
CA ALA A 151 -2.58 -21.40 -3.99
C ALA A 151 -2.63 -19.92 -3.55
N LEU A 152 -1.77 -19.50 -2.62
CA LEU A 152 -1.66 -18.11 -2.18
C LEU A 152 -1.21 -17.14 -3.29
N LYS A 153 -0.27 -17.56 -4.15
CA LYS A 153 0.16 -16.75 -5.31
C LYS A 153 -0.94 -16.59 -6.36
N ASN A 154 -1.79 -17.62 -6.51
CA ASN A 154 -2.90 -17.63 -7.45
C ASN A 154 -4.18 -16.98 -6.87
N LEU A 155 -4.20 -16.64 -5.57
CA LEU A 155 -5.27 -15.82 -5.05
C LEU A 155 -5.25 -14.49 -5.80
N PRO A 156 -6.40 -14.01 -6.32
CA PRO A 156 -6.47 -12.67 -6.86
C PRO A 156 -6.00 -11.73 -5.76
N LYS A 157 -4.97 -10.93 -6.07
CA LYS A 157 -4.55 -9.83 -5.20
C LYS A 157 -5.82 -9.00 -4.99
N HIS A 158 -6.43 -9.16 -3.83
CA HIS A 158 -7.40 -8.19 -3.40
C HIS A 158 -6.57 -6.93 -3.28
N ASP A 159 -6.75 -6.01 -4.23
CA ASP A 159 -6.53 -4.62 -3.93
C ASP A 159 -7.37 -4.39 -2.69
N PHE A 160 -6.70 -4.39 -1.53
CA PHE A 160 -7.22 -3.70 -0.39
C PHE A 160 -7.30 -2.24 -0.85
N HIS A 161 -8.38 -1.90 -1.55
CA HIS A 161 -9.00 -0.62 -1.32
C HIS A 161 -9.12 -0.61 0.19
N ARG A 162 -8.25 0.17 0.84
CA ARG A 162 -8.51 0.64 2.18
C ARG A 162 -9.92 1.20 2.07
N VAL A 163 -10.88 0.40 2.51
CA VAL A 163 -12.22 0.87 2.78
C VAL A 163 -11.95 1.80 3.94
N ASN A 164 -11.70 3.07 3.61
CA ASN A 164 -11.95 4.15 4.53
C ASN A 164 -13.35 3.84 5.03
N LYS A 165 -13.46 3.48 6.33
CA LYS A 165 -14.71 3.14 7.00
C LYS A 165 -15.81 3.97 6.38
N ASP A 166 -16.88 3.32 5.93
CA ASP A 166 -18.04 3.97 5.34
C ASP A 166 -18.47 5.13 6.25
N GLU A 167 -18.08 6.37 5.90
CA GLU A 167 -18.54 7.57 6.61
C GLU A 167 -20.04 7.80 6.34
N PHE A 168 -20.60 7.08 5.37
CA PHE A 168 -21.96 7.23 4.89
C PHE A 168 -22.62 5.85 4.73
N THR A 169 -23.53 5.49 5.63
CA THR A 169 -24.37 4.31 5.44
C THR A 169 -25.60 4.65 4.60
N VAL A 170 -26.19 3.64 3.95
CA VAL A 170 -27.45 3.80 3.21
C VAL A 170 -28.56 4.28 4.17
N ALA A 171 -28.59 3.77 5.39
CA ALA A 171 -29.56 4.16 6.42
C ALA A 171 -29.46 5.65 6.78
N ASP A 172 -28.24 6.17 6.96
CA ASP A 172 -28.03 7.60 7.27
C ASP A 172 -28.51 8.49 6.11
N LYS A 173 -28.23 8.08 4.87
CA LYS A 173 -28.69 8.82 3.69
C LYS A 173 -30.19 8.75 3.48
N ILE A 174 -30.85 7.64 3.81
CA ILE A 174 -32.32 7.55 3.84
C ILE A 174 -32.88 8.58 4.82
N HIS A 175 -32.35 8.66 6.04
CA HIS A 175 -32.79 9.63 7.04
C HIS A 175 -32.55 11.07 6.59
N GLU A 176 -31.40 11.36 6.00
CA GLU A 176 -31.06 12.70 5.50
C GLU A 176 -32.04 13.14 4.39
N ILE A 177 -32.29 12.28 3.40
CA ILE A 177 -33.20 12.56 2.28
C ILE A 177 -34.63 12.75 2.81
N PHE A 178 -35.09 11.88 3.70
CA PHE A 178 -36.44 11.97 4.27
C PHE A 178 -36.62 13.26 5.08
N HIS A 179 -35.63 13.67 5.88
CA HIS A 179 -35.68 14.91 6.64
C HIS A 179 -35.67 16.15 5.73
N ARG A 180 -34.96 16.11 4.59
CA ARG A 180 -35.04 17.19 3.59
C ARG A 180 -36.42 17.24 2.93
N LEU A 181 -37.01 16.09 2.57
CA LEU A 181 -38.37 16.01 2.00
C LEU A 181 -39.47 16.46 2.97
N MET A 182 -39.21 16.46 4.28
CA MET A 182 -40.09 17.06 5.28
C MET A 182 -40.08 18.59 5.26
N LYS A 183 -38.98 19.21 4.81
CA LYS A 183 -38.83 20.67 4.74
C LYS A 183 -39.20 21.21 3.37
N GLU A 184 -38.83 20.48 2.32
CA GLU A 184 -39.07 20.84 0.93
C GLU A 184 -39.94 19.73 0.29
N PRO A 185 -41.17 20.02 -0.14
CA PRO A 185 -42.10 19.00 -0.63
C PRO A 185 -41.64 18.33 -1.93
N VAL A 186 -40.76 19.00 -2.69
CA VAL A 186 -40.18 18.53 -3.94
C VAL A 186 -38.70 18.89 -3.95
N ILE A 187 -37.85 17.91 -4.24
CA ILE A 187 -36.40 18.06 -4.36
C ILE A 187 -35.96 17.56 -5.74
N TYR A 188 -35.09 18.31 -6.41
CA TYR A 188 -34.48 17.89 -7.66
C TYR A 188 -33.36 16.88 -7.43
N PHE A 189 -33.33 15.80 -8.22
CA PHE A 189 -32.30 14.75 -8.16
C PHE A 189 -30.88 15.32 -8.25
N SER A 190 -30.65 16.29 -9.13
CA SER A 190 -29.35 16.98 -9.29
C SER A 190 -28.86 17.64 -8.00
N ARG A 191 -29.78 18.19 -7.20
CA ARG A 191 -29.46 18.87 -5.93
C ARG A 191 -29.09 17.93 -4.79
N LEU A 192 -29.46 16.66 -4.86
CA LEU A 192 -29.09 15.67 -3.83
C LEU A 192 -27.58 15.34 -3.86
N PHE A 193 -26.94 15.50 -5.02
CA PHE A 193 -25.51 15.20 -5.19
C PHE A 193 -24.60 16.43 -5.10
N THR A 194 -25.15 17.65 -5.02
CA THR A 194 -24.35 18.88 -5.01
C THR A 194 -23.49 19.03 -3.76
N SER A 195 -23.91 18.46 -2.64
CA SER A 195 -23.13 18.45 -1.38
C SER A 195 -22.20 17.25 -1.24
N SER A 196 -22.18 16.31 -2.19
CA SER A 196 -21.41 15.07 -2.07
C SER A 196 -19.90 15.33 -2.17
N ARG A 197 -19.15 14.81 -1.19
CA ARG A 197 -17.71 15.03 -1.05
C ARG A 197 -16.86 14.01 -1.82
N ASN A 198 -17.39 12.81 -2.03
CA ASN A 198 -16.68 11.72 -2.69
C ASN A 198 -17.63 10.81 -3.51
N LYS A 199 -17.05 9.94 -4.34
CA LYS A 199 -17.79 9.01 -5.21
C LYS A 199 -18.62 7.99 -4.42
N PHE A 200 -18.17 7.59 -3.23
CA PHE A 200 -18.89 6.65 -2.36
C PHE A 200 -20.19 7.26 -1.84
N GLU A 201 -20.17 8.51 -1.38
CA GLU A 201 -21.35 9.24 -0.93
C GLU A 201 -22.40 9.37 -2.04
N VAL A 202 -21.96 9.62 -3.29
CA VAL A 202 -22.84 9.65 -4.47
C VAL A 202 -23.52 8.29 -4.67
N ILE A 203 -22.75 7.19 -4.63
CA ILE A 203 -23.29 5.83 -4.81
C ILE A 203 -24.26 5.48 -3.67
N THR A 204 -23.90 5.72 -2.42
CA THR A 204 -24.74 5.45 -1.24
C THR A 204 -26.02 6.27 -1.26
N THR A 205 -25.96 7.54 -1.65
CA THR A 205 -27.14 8.41 -1.78
C THR A 205 -28.06 7.91 -2.89
N PHE A 206 -27.51 7.44 -4.01
CA PHE A 206 -28.31 6.84 -5.08
C PHE A 206 -29.00 5.54 -4.63
N LEU A 207 -28.28 4.67 -3.92
CA LEU A 207 -28.85 3.44 -3.35
C LEU A 207 -29.97 3.75 -2.34
N ALA A 208 -29.80 4.78 -1.51
CA ALA A 208 -30.83 5.24 -0.58
C ALA A 208 -32.11 5.71 -1.30
N ILE A 209 -31.99 6.41 -2.43
CA ILE A 209 -33.14 6.81 -3.27
C ILE A 209 -33.84 5.57 -3.84
N LEU A 210 -33.09 4.61 -4.40
CA LEU A 210 -33.66 3.38 -4.93
C LEU A 210 -34.40 2.58 -3.86
N GLU A 211 -33.86 2.55 -2.64
CA GLU A 211 -34.49 1.91 -1.50
C GLU A 211 -35.81 2.61 -1.11
N LEU A 212 -35.84 3.94 -1.08
CA LEU A 212 -37.05 4.73 -0.81
C LEU A 212 -38.13 4.54 -1.88
N ILE A 213 -37.74 4.38 -3.16
CA ILE A 213 -38.68 4.02 -4.25
C ILE A 213 -39.21 2.60 -4.03
N ARG A 214 -38.32 1.65 -3.70
CA ARG A 214 -38.68 0.25 -3.44
C ARG A 214 -39.69 0.13 -2.31
N LEU A 215 -39.50 0.91 -1.24
CA LEU A 215 -40.41 1.01 -0.09
C LEU A 215 -41.67 1.85 -0.38
N LYS A 216 -41.76 2.47 -1.57
CA LYS A 216 -42.86 3.36 -1.98
C LYS A 216 -43.05 4.60 -1.11
N GLU A 217 -42.03 5.02 -0.37
CA GLU A 217 -42.04 6.22 0.46
C GLU A 217 -41.92 7.50 -0.38
N VAL A 218 -41.34 7.38 -1.57
CA VAL A 218 -41.02 8.51 -2.46
C VAL A 218 -41.51 8.25 -3.88
N LEU A 219 -42.02 9.29 -4.52
CA LEU A 219 -42.45 9.33 -5.92
C LEU A 219 -41.44 10.12 -6.74
N ILE A 220 -41.13 9.58 -7.91
CA ILE A 220 -40.24 10.21 -8.88
C ILE A 220 -41.02 10.60 -10.12
N ARG A 221 -40.82 11.84 -10.58
CA ARG A 221 -41.45 12.39 -11.77
C ARG A 221 -40.39 13.01 -12.68
N GLN A 222 -40.51 12.77 -13.98
CA GLN A 222 -39.70 13.42 -15.00
C GLN A 222 -40.62 13.82 -16.15
N ASP A 223 -40.76 15.11 -16.40
CA ASP A 223 -41.75 15.62 -17.38
C ASP A 223 -41.34 15.36 -18.84
N ASN A 224 -40.04 15.34 -19.15
CA ASN A 224 -39.51 15.12 -20.50
C ASN A 224 -38.25 14.24 -20.47
N ARG A 225 -37.94 13.56 -21.58
CA ARG A 225 -36.70 12.77 -21.70
C ARG A 225 -35.49 13.67 -21.44
N PHE A 226 -34.63 13.27 -20.52
CA PHE A 226 -33.44 14.02 -20.07
C PHE A 226 -33.73 15.34 -19.34
N ALA A 227 -34.98 15.63 -18.97
CA ALA A 227 -35.30 16.75 -18.08
C ALA A 227 -34.91 16.43 -16.61
N GLU A 228 -34.92 17.44 -15.75
CA GLU A 228 -34.65 17.23 -14.33
C GLU A 228 -35.65 16.25 -13.71
N ILE A 229 -35.15 15.42 -12.81
CA ILE A 229 -35.92 14.40 -12.11
C ILE A 229 -36.36 14.99 -10.77
N GLU A 230 -37.66 15.06 -10.55
CA GLU A 230 -38.29 15.54 -9.33
C GLU A 230 -38.56 14.37 -8.37
N ILE A 231 -38.25 14.58 -7.10
CA ILE A 231 -38.39 13.62 -6.02
C ILE A 231 -39.35 14.22 -5.00
N SER A 232 -40.45 13.54 -4.71
CA SER A 232 -41.50 14.00 -3.79
C SER A 232 -41.97 12.88 -2.88
N ARG A 233 -42.52 13.20 -1.71
CA ARG A 233 -43.02 12.15 -0.80
C ARG A 233 -44.30 11.52 -1.35
N ASN A 234 -44.43 10.20 -1.16
CA ASN A 234 -45.69 9.52 -1.42
C ASN A 234 -46.68 9.79 -0.27
N VAL A 235 -47.61 10.71 -0.48
CA VAL A 235 -48.60 11.12 0.54
C VAL A 235 -49.68 10.03 0.77
N SER A 236 -49.74 9.00 -0.08
CA SER A 236 -50.76 7.95 -0.02
C SER A 236 -50.65 7.02 1.21
N LEU A 237 -49.49 6.99 1.89
CA LEU A 237 -49.24 6.12 3.06
C LEU A 237 -49.43 6.82 4.41
N THR A 238 -49.52 8.15 4.47
CA THR A 238 -49.61 8.89 5.75
C THR A 238 -51.03 8.93 6.32
N VAL A 239 -52.05 8.57 5.55
CA VAL A 239 -53.45 8.64 5.99
C VAL A 239 -53.90 7.39 6.77
N LEU A 240 -53.15 6.28 6.71
CA LEU A 240 -53.54 5.02 7.37
C LEU A 240 -53.17 4.92 8.86
N ASP A 241 -52.37 5.84 9.39
CA ASP A 241 -51.89 5.79 10.80
C ASP A 241 -52.51 6.88 11.70
N ARG A 242 -53.62 7.48 11.25
CA ARG A 242 -54.42 8.44 12.03
C ARG A 242 -55.92 8.19 11.86
N GLN A 243 -56.42 7.10 12.40
CA GLN A 243 -57.79 7.07 12.92
C GLN A 243 -57.77 6.40 14.32
N PRO A 244 -58.43 7.01 15.33
CA PRO A 244 -58.63 6.39 16.64
C PRO A 244 -59.59 5.19 16.58
#